data_AF-A0A965G5I8-F1
#
_entry.id   AF-A0A965G5I8-F1
#
_cell.length_a   1.000
_cell.length_b   1.000
_cell.length_c   1.000
_cell.angle_alpha   90.00
_cell.angle_beta   90.00
_cell.angle_gamma   90.00
#
_symmetry.space_group_name_H-M   'P 1'
#
loop_
_entity.id
_entity.type
_entity.pdbx_description
1 polymer ?
#
loop_
_entity_poly.entity_id
_entity_poly.type
_entity_poly.pdbx_seq_one_letter_code
_entity_poly.pdbx_strand_id
1 'polypeptide(L)'
;MQEPDRPINIVTDINDEGELVYSFHYGRRPWTVNSERSGNRWTRAKNTKQWREAYRDAILEHGCHQLTQARIGVFLEMRGRLQDTGACMPAVKAAVDGMVDAGLFIDDTGEHVEAIEFHAPERAKFDYITIVVTGYPIEATTGEW
;
A
#
# COMPACT_ATOMS: atom_id res chain seq x y z
N MET A 1 -23.85 -5.34 9.74
CA MET A 1 -23.15 -6.44 9.03
C MET A 1 -21.98 -5.80 8.31
N GLN A 2 -20.75 -6.16 8.65
CA GLN A 2 -19.56 -5.65 7.95
C GLN A 2 -19.57 -6.33 6.56
N GLU A 3 -19.53 -5.55 5.48
CA GLU A 3 -19.34 -6.13 4.15
C GLU A 3 -18.01 -6.90 4.11
N PRO A 4 -17.93 -8.02 3.37
CA PRO A 4 -16.68 -8.76 3.25
C PRO A 4 -15.61 -7.87 2.61
N ASP A 5 -14.37 -8.06 3.05
CA ASP A 5 -13.23 -7.36 2.47
C ASP A 5 -13.13 -7.69 0.97
N ARG A 6 -12.94 -6.67 0.14
CA ARG A 6 -12.74 -6.87 -1.31
C ARG A 6 -11.24 -7.07 -1.55
N PRO A 7 -10.83 -8.02 -2.41
CA PRO A 7 -9.41 -8.22 -2.73
C PRO A 7 -8.81 -6.95 -3.33
N ILE A 8 -7.48 -6.86 -3.33
CA ILE A 8 -6.78 -5.73 -3.93
C ILE A 8 -6.97 -5.77 -5.45
N ASN A 9 -7.42 -4.65 -6.02
CA ASN A 9 -7.38 -4.41 -7.45
C ASN A 9 -6.26 -3.44 -7.77
N ILE A 10 -5.48 -3.72 -8.83
CA ILE A 10 -4.36 -2.87 -9.25
C ILE A 10 -4.70 -2.19 -10.57
N VAL A 11 -4.52 -0.88 -10.62
CA VAL A 11 -4.51 -0.10 -11.86
C VAL A 11 -3.08 0.32 -12.15
N THR A 12 -2.61 0.08 -13.38
CA THR A 12 -1.29 0.50 -13.85
C THR A 12 -1.44 1.62 -14.86
N ASP A 13 -0.62 2.66 -14.70
CA ASP A 13 -0.56 3.82 -15.60
C ASP A 13 0.88 4.32 -15.75
N ILE A 14 1.11 5.28 -16.65
CA ILE A 14 2.36 6.02 -16.81
C ILE A 14 2.02 7.51 -16.72
N ASN A 15 2.68 8.26 -15.83
CA ASN A 15 2.45 9.69 -15.69
C ASN A 15 3.17 10.51 -16.78
N ASP A 16 2.93 11.83 -16.82
CA ASP A 16 3.54 12.75 -17.81
C ASP A 16 5.08 12.80 -17.74
N GLU A 17 5.67 12.36 -16.62
CA GLU A 17 7.12 12.29 -16.41
C GLU A 17 7.71 10.93 -16.82
N GLY A 18 6.88 9.99 -17.27
CA GLY A 18 7.30 8.65 -17.69
C GLY A 18 7.46 7.65 -16.54
N GLU A 19 7.00 7.99 -15.33
CA GLU A 19 7.04 7.09 -14.18
C GLU A 19 5.89 6.08 -14.24
N LEU A 20 6.15 4.84 -13.83
CA LEU A 20 5.09 3.86 -13.59
C LEU A 20 4.28 4.27 -12.37
N VAL A 21 2.97 4.15 -12.49
CA VAL A 21 2.02 4.40 -11.41
C VAL A 21 1.22 3.13 -11.15
N TYR A 22 1.32 2.58 -9.95
CA TYR A 22 0.50 1.47 -9.47
C TYR A 22 -0.48 1.97 -8.41
N SER A 23 -1.79 1.85 -8.67
CA SER A 23 -2.84 2.15 -7.69
C SER A 23 -3.42 0.86 -7.13
N PHE A 24 -3.12 0.57 -5.86
CA PHE A 24 -3.59 -0.60 -5.12
C PHE A 24 -4.86 -0.25 -4.36
N HIS A 25 -6.01 -0.72 -4.82
CA HIS A 25 -7.31 -0.47 -4.20
C HIS A 25 -7.72 -1.64 -3.31
N TYR A 26 -7.63 -1.46 -1.99
CA TYR A 26 -8.06 -2.48 -1.03
C TYR A 26 -9.38 -2.05 -0.38
N GLY A 27 -10.47 -2.79 -0.66
CA GLY A 27 -11.80 -2.56 -0.08
C GLY A 27 -11.89 -3.03 1.36
N ARG A 28 -11.07 -2.42 2.22
CA ARG A 28 -10.93 -2.73 3.64
C ARG A 28 -10.61 -1.47 4.43
N ARG A 29 -11.22 -1.34 5.60
CA ARG A 29 -10.88 -0.29 6.57
C ARG A 29 -9.55 -0.59 7.26
N PRO A 30 -8.52 0.28 7.16
CA PRO A 30 -7.28 0.09 7.91
C PRO A 30 -7.49 0.21 9.41
N TRP A 31 -6.73 -0.58 10.19
CA TRP A 31 -6.68 -0.40 11.63
C TRP A 31 -5.83 0.82 11.97
N THR A 32 -6.12 1.44 13.12
CA THR A 32 -5.45 2.66 13.54
C THR A 32 -4.29 2.40 14.49
N VAL A 33 -3.34 3.33 14.57
CA VAL A 33 -2.32 3.40 15.64
C VAL A 33 -2.97 3.25 17.02
N ASN A 34 -4.08 3.94 17.26
CA ASN A 34 -4.77 3.87 18.55
C ASN A 34 -5.33 2.47 18.84
N SER A 35 -5.88 1.78 17.82
CA SER A 35 -6.34 0.39 17.95
C SER A 35 -5.18 -0.61 18.10
N GLU A 36 -4.02 -0.34 17.50
CA GLU A 36 -2.83 -1.16 17.67
C GLU A 36 -2.28 -1.03 19.10
N ARG A 37 -2.18 0.19 19.61
CA ARG A 37 -1.66 0.49 20.96
C ARG A 37 -2.55 -0.02 22.08
N SER A 38 -3.87 -0.04 21.88
CA SER A 38 -4.82 -0.61 22.85
C SER A 38 -4.98 -2.13 22.70
N GLY A 39 -4.52 -2.70 21.58
CA GLY A 39 -4.56 -4.12 21.29
C GLY A 39 -3.45 -4.93 21.97
N ASN A 40 -3.46 -6.24 21.72
CA ASN A 40 -2.39 -7.15 22.16
C ASN A 40 -1.49 -7.58 20.98
N ARG A 41 -0.34 -8.18 21.30
CA ARG A 41 0.65 -8.64 20.31
C ARG A 41 0.08 -9.62 19.27
N TRP A 42 -0.93 -10.43 19.63
CA TRP A 42 -1.52 -11.43 18.74
C TRP A 42 -2.44 -10.79 17.71
N THR A 43 -3.28 -9.85 18.13
CA THR A 43 -4.13 -9.06 17.22
C THR A 43 -3.27 -8.25 16.26
N ARG A 44 -2.19 -7.63 16.77
CA ARG A 44 -1.21 -6.93 15.93
C ARG A 44 -0.60 -7.85 14.88
N ALA A 45 -0.05 -9.00 15.29
CA ALA A 45 0.56 -9.96 14.38
C ALA A 45 -0.42 -10.46 13.30
N LYS A 46 -1.68 -10.72 13.66
CA LYS A 46 -2.72 -11.12 12.72
C LYS A 46 -3.02 -10.03 11.69
N ASN A 47 -3.20 -8.79 12.14
CA ASN A 47 -3.49 -7.66 11.26
C ASN A 47 -2.30 -7.35 10.33
N THR A 48 -1.07 -7.34 10.87
CA THR A 48 0.16 -7.17 10.10
C THR A 48 0.27 -8.25 9.02
N LYS A 49 0.14 -9.52 9.40
CA LYS A 49 0.22 -10.65 8.45
C LYS A 49 -0.79 -10.48 7.32
N GLN A 50 -2.05 -10.20 7.66
CA GLN A 50 -3.12 -10.07 6.68
C GLN A 50 -2.84 -8.99 5.62
N TRP A 51 -2.31 -7.84 6.02
CA TRP A 51 -2.04 -6.75 5.09
C TRP A 51 -0.76 -6.98 4.30
N ARG A 52 0.29 -7.47 4.97
CA ARG A 52 1.55 -7.84 4.32
C ARG A 52 1.34 -8.87 3.22
N GLU A 53 0.61 -9.95 3.51
CA GLU A 53 0.31 -10.99 2.52
C GLU A 53 -0.60 -10.47 1.41
N ALA A 54 -1.64 -9.69 1.71
CA ALA A 54 -2.54 -9.18 0.68
C ALA A 54 -1.82 -8.35 -0.39
N TYR A 55 -0.92 -7.45 0.02
CA TYR A 55 -0.16 -6.62 -0.92
C TYR A 55 0.93 -7.42 -1.65
N ARG A 56 1.61 -8.33 -0.94
CA ARG A 56 2.61 -9.22 -1.57
C ARG A 56 1.96 -10.04 -2.68
N ASP A 57 0.87 -10.72 -2.35
CA ASP A 57 0.20 -11.64 -3.27
C ASP A 57 -0.38 -10.88 -4.47
N ALA A 58 -0.99 -9.70 -4.26
CA ALA A 58 -1.50 -8.87 -5.34
C ALA A 58 -0.41 -8.43 -6.32
N ILE A 59 0.80 -8.08 -5.84
CA ILE A 59 1.92 -7.68 -6.70
C ILE A 59 2.45 -8.87 -7.50
N LEU A 60 2.61 -10.03 -6.85
CA LEU A 60 3.09 -11.25 -7.51
C LEU A 60 2.10 -11.74 -8.57
N GLU A 61 0.80 -11.66 -8.30
CA GLU A 61 -0.25 -12.04 -9.24
C GLU A 61 -0.36 -11.07 -10.43
N HIS A 62 -0.20 -9.77 -10.20
CA HIS A 62 -0.26 -8.75 -11.25
C HIS A 62 1.02 -8.65 -12.08
N GLY A 63 2.17 -9.02 -11.52
CA GLY A 63 3.47 -8.96 -12.19
C GLY A 63 4.03 -7.55 -12.29
N CYS A 64 3.96 -6.75 -11.20
CA CYS A 64 4.51 -5.40 -11.21
C CYS A 64 6.04 -5.40 -11.46
N HIS A 65 6.51 -4.42 -12.23
CA HIS A 65 7.93 -4.14 -12.40
C HIS A 65 8.54 -3.58 -11.11
N GLN A 66 9.75 -4.05 -10.77
CA GLN A 66 10.55 -3.48 -9.69
C GLN A 66 10.94 -2.04 -10.02
N LEU A 67 10.82 -1.15 -9.03
CA LEU A 67 11.12 0.27 -9.11
C LEU A 67 12.47 0.57 -8.48
N THR A 68 13.22 1.53 -9.05
CA THR A 68 14.49 2.02 -8.47
C THR A 68 14.23 2.83 -7.20
N GLN A 69 13.26 3.74 -7.28
CA GLN A 69 12.79 4.62 -6.22
C GLN A 69 11.28 4.76 -6.34
N ALA A 70 10.62 4.98 -5.21
CA ALA A 70 9.17 5.06 -5.12
C ALA A 70 8.72 6.24 -4.23
N ARG A 71 7.68 6.93 -4.69
CA ARG A 71 6.85 7.82 -3.86
C ARG A 71 5.51 7.16 -3.62
N ILE A 72 5.04 7.21 -2.37
CA ILE A 72 3.81 6.53 -1.95
C ILE A 72 2.77 7.56 -1.52
N GLY A 73 1.62 7.58 -2.19
CA GLY A 73 0.44 8.34 -1.79
C GLY A 73 -0.60 7.43 -1.13
N VAL A 74 -1.17 7.85 -0.01
CA VAL A 74 -2.17 7.09 0.75
C VAL A 74 -3.48 7.86 0.81
N PHE A 75 -4.52 7.28 0.20
CA PHE A 75 -5.86 7.84 0.13
C PHE A 75 -6.84 6.92 0.86
N LEU A 76 -7.73 7.51 1.65
CA LEU A 76 -8.72 6.78 2.42
C LEU A 76 -10.13 7.25 2.05
N GLU A 77 -10.99 6.30 1.75
CA GLU A 77 -12.43 6.52 1.64
C GLU A 77 -13.10 5.72 2.74
N MET A 78 -13.95 6.36 3.54
CA MET A 78 -14.46 5.73 4.75
C MET A 78 -15.92 6.00 5.01
N ARG A 79 -16.62 4.98 5.52
CA ARG A 79 -17.92 5.17 6.16
C ARG A 79 -17.77 5.69 7.58
N GLY A 80 -18.84 6.33 8.06
CA GLY A 80 -18.99 6.68 9.47
C GLY A 80 -17.96 7.71 9.95
N ARG A 81 -17.33 7.45 11.10
CA ARG A 81 -16.31 8.34 11.67
C ARG A 81 -15.04 8.28 10.82
N LEU A 82 -14.57 9.44 10.35
CA LEU A 82 -13.28 9.53 9.66
C LEU A 82 -12.13 9.34 10.66
N GLN A 83 -11.05 8.70 10.22
CA GLN A 83 -9.82 8.59 11.01
C GLN A 83 -9.01 9.89 10.89
N ASP A 84 -8.01 10.07 11.74
CA ASP A 84 -7.00 11.11 11.50
C ASP A 84 -6.10 10.66 10.34
N THR A 85 -5.55 11.60 9.57
CA THR A 85 -4.79 11.35 8.33
C THR A 85 -3.70 10.27 8.48
N GLY A 86 -2.85 10.37 9.51
CA GLY A 86 -1.78 9.40 9.76
C GLY A 86 -2.19 8.21 10.64
N ALA A 87 -3.47 8.09 11.05
CA ALA A 87 -3.89 7.06 11.99
C ALA A 87 -3.74 5.65 11.40
N CYS A 88 -3.82 5.49 10.08
CA CYS A 88 -3.70 4.20 9.39
C CYS A 88 -2.25 3.72 9.18
N MET A 89 -1.25 4.46 9.66
CA MET A 89 0.18 4.15 9.44
C MET A 89 0.55 2.67 9.68
N PRO A 90 0.10 1.97 10.75
CA PRO A 90 0.48 0.58 10.97
C PRO A 90 0.00 -0.36 9.86
N ALA A 91 -1.18 -0.09 9.29
CA ALA A 91 -1.72 -0.85 8.16
C ALA A 91 -0.93 -0.57 6.88
N VAL A 92 -0.59 0.70 6.63
CA VAL A 92 0.26 1.10 5.50
C VAL A 92 1.66 0.51 5.62
N LYS A 93 2.27 0.51 6.81
CA LYS A 93 3.58 -0.11 7.02
C LYS A 93 3.54 -1.61 6.71
N ALA A 94 2.49 -2.32 7.14
CA ALA A 94 2.32 -3.72 6.80
C ALA A 94 2.12 -3.93 5.29
N ALA A 95 1.41 -3.03 4.60
CA ALA A 95 1.30 -3.06 3.14
C ALA A 95 2.66 -2.88 2.46
N VAL A 96 3.43 -1.85 2.85
CA VAL A 96 4.78 -1.57 2.34
C VAL A 96 5.73 -2.74 2.56
N ASP A 97 5.70 -3.37 3.74
CA ASP A 97 6.43 -4.61 4.01
C ASP A 97 6.10 -5.71 2.98
N GLY A 98 4.82 -5.82 2.60
CA GLY A 98 4.37 -6.78 1.59
C GLY A 98 4.85 -6.43 0.18
N MET A 99 4.94 -5.13 -0.12
CA MET A 99 5.50 -4.63 -1.38
C MET A 99 7.00 -4.95 -1.50
N VAL A 100 7.76 -4.78 -0.42
CA VAL A 100 9.18 -5.21 -0.34
C VAL A 100 9.29 -6.71 -0.50
N ASP A 101 8.47 -7.50 0.22
CA ASP A 101 8.49 -8.97 0.10
C ASP A 101 8.23 -9.47 -1.33
N ALA A 102 7.44 -8.73 -2.11
CA ALA A 102 7.14 -9.04 -3.50
C ALA A 102 8.17 -8.48 -4.49
N GLY A 103 9.15 -7.70 -4.03
CA GLY A 103 10.20 -7.12 -4.86
C GLY A 103 9.76 -5.90 -5.66
N LEU A 104 8.69 -5.18 -5.27
CA LEU A 104 8.30 -3.93 -5.93
C LEU A 104 9.39 -2.85 -5.79
N PHE A 105 10.11 -2.86 -4.68
CA PHE A 105 11.35 -2.10 -4.45
C PHE A 105 12.23 -2.91 -3.49
N ILE A 106 13.53 -2.56 -3.41
CA ILE A 106 14.55 -3.38 -2.71
C ILE A 106 14.36 -3.36 -1.19
N ASP A 107 14.04 -2.20 -0.61
CA ASP A 107 13.82 -2.00 0.83
C ASP A 107 12.84 -0.83 1.07
N ASP A 108 12.37 -0.63 2.29
CA ASP A 108 11.49 0.48 2.67
C ASP A 108 12.23 1.70 3.27
N THR A 109 13.55 1.71 3.15
CA THR A 109 14.40 2.82 3.57
C THR A 109 14.22 4.04 2.68
N GLY A 110 14.68 5.20 3.15
CA GLY A 110 14.63 6.45 2.39
C GLY A 110 15.45 6.46 1.09
N GLU A 111 16.28 5.45 0.84
CA GLU A 111 17.00 5.29 -0.43
C GLU A 111 16.07 4.82 -1.56
N HIS A 112 15.08 3.99 -1.22
CA HIS A 112 14.15 3.37 -2.17
C HIS A 112 12.72 3.91 -2.06
N VAL A 113 12.31 4.36 -0.88
CA VAL A 113 10.99 4.97 -0.63
C VAL A 113 11.20 6.41 -0.18
N GLU A 114 11.08 7.34 -1.11
CA GLU A 114 11.41 8.76 -0.88
C GLU A 114 10.42 9.44 0.08
N ALA A 115 9.14 9.09 -0.07
CA ALA A 115 8.06 9.70 0.68
C ALA A 115 6.87 8.76 0.85
N ILE A 116 6.21 8.89 2.00
CA ILE A 116 4.88 8.34 2.24
C ILE A 116 3.95 9.50 2.64
N GLU A 117 3.08 9.88 1.74
CA GLU A 117 2.17 11.01 1.88
C GLU A 117 0.77 10.51 2.26
N PHE A 118 0.28 10.95 3.42
CA PHE A 118 -1.06 10.63 3.86
C PHE A 118 -2.01 11.79 3.52
N HIS A 119 -3.05 11.50 2.75
CA HIS A 119 -4.07 12.48 2.40
C HIS A 119 -5.26 12.42 3.37
N ALA A 120 -5.99 13.53 3.48
CA ALA A 120 -7.17 13.60 4.33
C ALA A 120 -8.21 12.56 3.89
N PRO A 121 -8.80 11.78 4.82
CA PRO A 121 -9.79 10.78 4.47
C PRO A 121 -11.08 11.42 3.97
N GLU A 122 -11.66 10.83 2.94
CA GLU A 122 -12.90 11.25 2.35
C GLU A 122 -14.07 10.39 2.85
N ARG A 123 -15.25 11.02 2.95
CA ARG A 123 -16.47 10.31 3.33
C ARG A 123 -17.03 9.57 2.12
N ALA A 124 -17.20 8.26 2.24
CA ALA A 124 -17.73 7.43 1.17
C ALA A 124 -18.78 6.43 1.65
N LYS A 125 -19.42 5.75 0.69
CA LYS A 125 -20.28 4.59 0.93
C LYS A 125 -19.44 3.33 1.21
N PHE A 126 -18.28 3.25 0.56
CA PHE A 126 -17.20 2.26 0.71
C PHE A 126 -16.33 2.50 1.96
N ASP A 127 -15.68 1.46 2.49
CA ASP A 127 -14.39 1.64 3.17
C ASP A 127 -13.32 1.15 2.19
N TYR A 128 -12.39 2.02 1.82
CA TYR A 128 -11.26 1.73 0.94
C TYR A 128 -9.99 2.42 1.45
N ILE A 129 -8.88 1.74 1.23
CA ILE A 129 -7.57 2.39 1.14
C ILE A 129 -7.09 2.23 -0.29
N THR A 130 -6.60 3.33 -0.86
CA THR A 130 -5.85 3.32 -2.11
C THR A 130 -4.42 3.72 -1.77
N ILE A 131 -3.48 2.83 -2.05
CA ILE A 131 -2.05 3.14 -2.00
C ILE A 131 -1.59 3.33 -3.45
N VAL A 132 -1.11 4.52 -3.77
CA VAL A 132 -0.52 4.83 -5.08
C VAL A 132 0.98 4.77 -4.92
N VAL A 133 1.65 3.99 -5.75
CA VAL A 133 3.11 3.89 -5.80
C VAL A 133 3.56 4.39 -7.16
N THR A 134 4.39 5.43 -7.16
CA THR A 134 4.92 6.04 -8.38
C THR A 134 6.44 5.92 -8.40
N GLY A 135 7.03 5.53 -9.52
CA GLY A 135 8.49 5.46 -9.66
C GLY A 135 8.96 4.97 -11.02
N TYR A 136 10.27 5.00 -11.23
CA TYR A 136 10.89 4.50 -12.45
C TYR A 136 11.18 3.00 -12.34
N PRO A 137 10.91 2.18 -13.37
CA PRO A 137 11.32 0.78 -13.37
C PRO A 137 12.84 0.69 -13.37
N ILE A 138 13.39 -0.36 -12.74
CA ILE A 138 14.80 -0.69 -12.92
C ILE A 138 15.03 -1.00 -14.40
N GLU A 139 15.96 -0.27 -15.04
CA GLU A 139 16.38 -0.58 -16.40
C GLU A 139 16.84 -2.04 -16.45
N ALA A 140 16.23 -2.84 -17.33
CA ALA A 140 16.75 -4.16 -17.62
C ALA A 140 18.17 -3.96 -18.10
N THR A 141 19.15 -4.43 -17.34
CA THR A 141 20.54 -4.46 -17.79
C THR A 141 20.53 -5.32 -19.04
N THR A 142 20.63 -4.69 -20.21
CA THR A 142 20.81 -5.39 -21.48
C THR A 142 22.17 -6.05 -21.41
N GLY A 143 22.20 -7.25 -20.82
CA GLY A 143 23.36 -8.13 -20.87
C GLY A 143 23.57 -8.52 -22.32
N GLU A 144 24.52 -7.87 -22.98
CA GLU A 144 25.17 -8.45 -24.14
C GLU A 144 25.83 -9.76 -23.66
N TRP A 145 25.29 -10.88 -24.15
CA TRP A 145 25.88 -12.22 -24.03
C TRP A 145 26.84 -12.47 -25.18
#